data_AF-M3UW14-F1
#
_entry.id   AF-M3UW14-F1
#
_cell.length_a   1.000
_cell.length_b   1.000
_cell.length_c   1.000
_cell.angle_alpha   90.00
_cell.angle_beta   90.00
_cell.angle_gamma   90.00
#
_symmetry.space_group_name_H-M   'P 1'
#
loop_
_entity.id
_entity.type
_entity.pdbx_description
1 polymer ?
#
loop_
_entity_poly.entity_id
_entity_poly.type
_entity_poly.pdbx_seq_one_letter_code
_entity_poly.pdbx_strand_id
1 'polypeptide(L)'
;MKGWTLKQLINYTSDFGQQLSDHCCSQFGKESSKTKRLEEFNEEEKSLMKKILEEAITRYEKIDSGKCKGYIFYHETNKKKYYEEVSCDIFYQDSKRKYIEFESFEKAMDEFHSHIEKQEYEAEVEKKEMIMKKKIQAVIDGHQKRYQGLLDKAETLKNEAEAVEENIQVVDQLIQEINVFLKEKMKWEQIEGIIESLKENDPTSIAKYIKRFDFKNEVVVLELKHTNEDKIIEVEIALNKNGFENIRNFYEMRKNILAKAEKTMESKDLAIKQAENKQERVAKEKKITLVDVKKMRKRFWFEKFHWFLSSENFIIISGKDALQNDVIYRRYMKSTDVYVHADIHGAASCIIKGIPGKTIGAPTLEQAGKIAVCRSSAWTSKIVTSAWWVYSDQVSKTAPSGEYLTTGSFMIRGKKNYLPPVPLVFGIGIMFAVEKEDKENHEEIIPQETKEVQQKENMES
;
A
#
# COMPACT_ATOMS: atom_id res chain seq x y z
N MET A 1 -34.82 47.79 -3.12
CA MET A 1 -35.01 46.36 -3.46
C MET A 1 -33.85 45.92 -4.33
N LYS A 2 -33.22 44.77 -4.03
CA LYS A 2 -32.10 44.22 -4.83
C LYS A 2 -32.59 44.00 -6.26
N GLY A 3 -31.89 44.54 -7.26
CA GLY A 3 -32.14 44.19 -8.66
C GLY A 3 -31.60 42.78 -8.93
N TRP A 4 -32.34 41.99 -9.71
CA TRP A 4 -31.98 40.62 -10.05
C TRP A 4 -31.70 40.51 -11.54
N THR A 5 -30.78 39.62 -11.92
CA THR A 5 -30.69 39.19 -13.31
C THR A 5 -31.83 38.22 -13.63
N LEU A 6 -32.16 38.08 -14.91
CA LEU A 6 -33.17 37.12 -15.39
C LEU A 6 -32.91 35.70 -14.85
N LYS A 7 -31.65 35.28 -14.85
CA LYS A 7 -31.18 34.00 -14.32
C LYS A 7 -31.34 33.86 -12.81
N GLN A 8 -31.01 34.90 -12.04
CA GLN A 8 -31.19 34.89 -10.59
C GLN A 8 -32.68 34.82 -10.21
N LEU A 9 -33.54 35.48 -10.98
CA LEU A 9 -34.98 35.40 -10.79
C LEU A 9 -35.52 34.00 -11.07
N ILE A 10 -35.14 33.39 -12.19
CA ILE A 10 -35.57 32.02 -12.54
C ILE A 10 -35.11 31.02 -11.47
N ASN A 11 -33.84 31.03 -11.08
CA ASN A 11 -33.31 30.16 -10.02
C ASN A 11 -33.94 30.41 -8.64
N TYR A 12 -34.45 31.61 -8.38
CA TYR A 12 -35.13 31.92 -7.12
C TYR A 12 -36.59 31.47 -7.13
N THR A 13 -37.25 31.54 -8.29
CA THR A 13 -38.69 31.23 -8.44
C THR A 13 -38.96 29.75 -8.73
N SER A 14 -37.92 28.98 -9.07
CA SER A 14 -38.06 27.57 -9.44
C SER A 14 -37.05 26.71 -8.68
N ASP A 15 -37.46 25.51 -8.30
CA ASP A 15 -36.59 24.49 -7.69
C ASP A 15 -35.74 23.76 -8.75
N PHE A 16 -35.58 24.35 -9.94
CA PHE A 16 -34.78 23.76 -11.01
C PHE A 16 -33.29 23.80 -10.64
N GLY A 17 -32.59 22.70 -10.90
CA GLY A 17 -31.14 22.64 -10.74
C GLY A 17 -30.43 23.68 -11.63
N GLN A 18 -29.32 24.24 -11.14
CA GLN A 18 -28.56 25.30 -11.80
C GLN A 18 -28.23 24.99 -13.29
N GLN A 19 -27.93 23.73 -13.61
CA GLN A 19 -27.60 23.30 -14.97
C GLN A 19 -28.76 23.46 -15.96
N LEU A 20 -30.02 23.24 -15.52
CA LEU A 20 -31.21 23.35 -16.36
C LEU A 20 -31.54 24.83 -16.62
N SER A 21 -31.41 25.67 -15.61
CA SER A 21 -31.57 27.12 -15.76
C SER A 21 -30.51 27.71 -16.70
N ASP A 22 -29.25 27.28 -16.57
CA ASP A 22 -28.15 27.71 -17.43
C ASP A 22 -28.37 27.28 -18.88
N HIS A 23 -28.91 26.08 -19.08
CA HIS A 23 -29.30 25.57 -20.38
C HIS A 23 -30.38 26.42 -21.04
N CYS A 24 -31.52 26.64 -20.38
CA CYS A 24 -32.64 27.36 -20.96
C CYS A 24 -32.28 28.85 -21.20
N CYS A 25 -31.55 29.49 -20.29
CA CYS A 25 -31.05 30.85 -20.52
C CYS A 25 -30.09 30.92 -21.71
N SER A 26 -29.20 29.94 -21.88
CA SER A 26 -28.23 29.93 -22.98
C SER A 26 -28.85 29.61 -24.34
N GLN A 27 -29.92 28.80 -24.37
CA GLN A 27 -30.63 28.40 -25.59
C GLN A 27 -31.47 29.53 -26.19
N PHE A 28 -32.15 30.33 -25.35
CA PHE A 28 -33.10 31.36 -25.81
C PHE A 28 -32.51 32.77 -25.99
N GLY A 29 -31.24 32.99 -25.63
CA GLY A 29 -30.51 34.22 -25.96
C GLY A 29 -29.93 34.99 -24.76
N LYS A 30 -28.85 35.73 -25.03
CA LYS A 30 -27.89 36.30 -24.05
C LYS A 30 -28.55 36.96 -22.83
N GLU A 31 -28.12 36.50 -21.65
CA GLU A 31 -28.31 37.17 -20.37
C GLU A 31 -28.03 38.68 -20.50
N SER A 32 -29.05 39.51 -20.28
CA SER A 32 -28.78 40.89 -19.92
C SER A 32 -28.09 40.89 -18.56
N SER A 33 -26.79 41.18 -18.53
CA SER A 33 -26.00 41.28 -17.29
C SER A 33 -26.43 42.43 -16.38
N LYS A 34 -27.44 43.20 -16.80
CA LYS A 34 -28.03 44.31 -16.04
C LYS A 34 -29.06 43.76 -15.05
N THR A 35 -28.81 43.99 -13.78
CA THR A 35 -29.79 43.74 -12.71
C THR A 35 -30.94 44.72 -12.84
N LYS A 36 -32.16 44.21 -12.99
CA LYS A 36 -33.40 44.99 -13.06
C LYS A 36 -34.30 44.68 -11.87
N ARG A 37 -35.14 45.62 -11.48
CA ARG A 37 -36.28 45.33 -10.58
C ARG A 37 -37.39 44.62 -11.37
N LEU A 38 -38.24 43.86 -10.68
CA LEU A 38 -39.33 43.08 -11.31
C LEU A 38 -40.25 43.95 -12.19
N GLU A 39 -40.40 45.22 -11.82
CA GLU A 39 -41.23 46.24 -12.49
C GLU A 39 -40.57 46.83 -13.75
N GLU A 40 -39.26 46.64 -13.93
CA GLU A 40 -38.44 47.24 -15.01
C GLU A 40 -38.24 46.29 -16.21
N PHE A 41 -38.87 45.11 -16.19
CA PHE A 41 -38.84 44.16 -17.30
C PHE A 41 -39.86 44.52 -18.37
N ASN A 42 -39.41 44.62 -19.62
CA ASN A 42 -40.26 44.93 -20.77
C ASN A 42 -41.14 43.71 -21.15
N GLU A 43 -42.23 43.93 -21.89
CA GLU A 43 -43.13 42.84 -22.34
C GLU A 43 -42.42 41.77 -23.18
N GLU A 44 -41.41 42.15 -23.99
CA GLU A 44 -40.57 41.19 -24.72
C GLU A 44 -39.72 40.32 -23.78
N GLU A 45 -39.18 40.89 -22.70
CA GLU A 45 -38.37 40.16 -21.72
C GLU A 45 -39.25 39.23 -20.85
N LYS A 46 -40.48 39.65 -20.53
CA LYS A 46 -41.48 38.79 -19.86
C LYS A 46 -41.92 37.62 -20.75
N SER A 47 -42.13 37.88 -22.04
CA SER A 47 -42.44 36.84 -23.03
C SER A 47 -41.31 35.82 -23.18
N LEU A 48 -40.05 36.30 -23.19
CA LEU A 48 -38.87 35.45 -23.19
C LEU A 48 -38.75 34.62 -21.91
N MET A 49 -38.99 35.22 -20.74
CA MET A 49 -38.99 34.54 -19.44
C MET A 49 -40.03 33.42 -19.39
N LYS A 50 -41.24 33.67 -19.91
CA LYS A 50 -42.30 32.66 -20.00
C LYS A 50 -41.86 31.46 -20.85
N LYS A 51 -41.26 31.70 -22.01
CA LYS A 51 -40.73 30.63 -22.89
C LYS A 51 -39.61 29.82 -22.22
N ILE A 52 -38.71 30.50 -21.50
CA ILE A 52 -37.62 29.85 -20.75
C ILE A 52 -38.20 28.95 -19.65
N LEU A 53 -39.20 29.42 -18.91
CA LEU A 53 -39.86 28.64 -17.85
C LEU A 53 -40.66 27.46 -18.43
N GLU A 54 -41.38 27.65 -19.53
CA GLU A 54 -42.13 26.57 -20.22
C GLU A 54 -41.19 25.44 -20.69
N GLU A 55 -40.04 25.76 -21.28
CA GLU A 55 -39.03 24.76 -21.67
C GLU A 55 -38.42 24.07 -20.44
N ALA A 56 -38.10 24.82 -19.39
CA ALA A 56 -37.52 24.28 -18.16
C ALA A 56 -38.50 23.29 -17.48
N ILE A 57 -39.78 23.65 -17.38
CA ILE A 57 -40.84 22.78 -16.83
C ILE A 57 -40.94 21.49 -17.67
N THR A 58 -41.02 21.61 -19.00
CA THR A 58 -41.16 20.46 -19.91
C THR A 58 -40.01 19.46 -19.75
N ARG A 59 -38.77 19.97 -19.65
CA ARG A 59 -37.60 19.11 -19.44
C ARG A 59 -37.54 18.53 -18.03
N TYR A 60 -37.90 19.31 -17.02
CA TYR A 60 -37.98 18.83 -15.65
C TYR A 60 -38.99 17.69 -15.50
N GLU A 61 -40.20 17.85 -16.04
CA GLU A 61 -41.23 16.80 -16.02
C GLU A 61 -40.75 15.52 -16.73
N LYS A 62 -40.01 15.65 -17.83
CA LYS A 62 -39.40 14.50 -18.51
C LYS A 62 -38.37 13.79 -17.62
N ILE A 63 -37.55 14.54 -16.90
CA ILE A 63 -36.55 13.98 -15.97
C ILE A 63 -37.26 13.30 -14.78
N ASP A 64 -38.23 13.98 -14.17
CA ASP A 64 -38.99 13.51 -13.00
C ASP A 64 -39.84 12.26 -13.32
N SER A 65 -40.29 12.12 -14.57
CA SER A 65 -41.01 10.92 -15.04
C SER A 65 -40.16 9.64 -15.06
N GLY A 66 -38.83 9.75 -14.87
CA GLY A 66 -37.88 8.64 -14.95
C GLY A 66 -37.62 8.11 -16.37
N LYS A 67 -38.32 8.65 -17.40
CA LYS A 67 -38.16 8.26 -18.81
C LYS A 67 -37.13 9.13 -19.54
N CYS A 68 -36.01 9.41 -18.87
CA CYS A 68 -34.90 10.16 -19.45
C CYS A 68 -33.77 9.22 -19.89
N LYS A 69 -33.07 9.61 -20.94
CA LYS A 69 -31.85 8.93 -21.39
C LYS A 69 -30.69 9.29 -20.47
N GLY A 70 -29.62 8.51 -20.53
CA GLY A 70 -28.40 8.78 -19.79
C GLY A 70 -27.27 9.24 -20.71
N TYR A 71 -26.47 10.20 -20.27
CA TYR A 71 -25.31 10.69 -21.02
C TYR A 71 -24.09 10.73 -20.13
N ILE A 72 -22.98 10.12 -20.57
CA ILE A 72 -21.70 10.23 -19.87
C ILE A 72 -20.75 11.11 -20.69
N PHE A 73 -20.31 12.22 -20.11
CA PHE A 73 -19.35 13.13 -20.71
C PHE A 73 -17.92 12.66 -20.43
N TYR A 74 -17.07 12.76 -21.45
CA TYR A 74 -15.66 12.37 -21.35
C TYR A 74 -14.75 13.29 -22.18
N HIS A 75 -13.49 13.40 -21.75
CA HIS A 75 -12.40 13.90 -22.59
C HIS A 75 -11.47 12.75 -23.00
N GLU A 76 -10.68 12.97 -24.04
CA GLU A 76 -9.78 11.95 -24.57
C GLU A 76 -8.35 12.47 -24.58
N THR A 77 -7.45 11.74 -23.96
CA THR A 77 -6.01 12.08 -23.94
C THR A 77 -5.22 10.79 -24.13
N ASN A 78 -4.25 10.79 -25.06
CA ASN A 78 -3.43 9.63 -25.39
C ASN A 78 -4.24 8.35 -25.69
N LYS A 79 -5.35 8.47 -26.44
CA LYS A 79 -6.28 7.37 -26.78
C LYS A 79 -6.96 6.70 -25.57
N LYS A 80 -6.92 7.32 -24.38
CA LYS A 80 -7.70 6.93 -23.20
C LYS A 80 -8.84 7.92 -23.00
N LYS A 81 -10.02 7.39 -22.69
CA LYS A 81 -11.21 8.17 -22.32
C LYS A 81 -11.22 8.42 -20.81
N TYR A 82 -11.39 9.68 -20.44
CA TYR A 82 -11.54 10.12 -19.06
C TYR A 82 -12.97 10.59 -18.86
N TYR A 83 -13.76 9.77 -18.17
CA TYR A 83 -15.14 10.07 -17.82
C TYR A 83 -15.18 11.12 -16.71
N GLU A 84 -15.99 12.17 -16.88
CA GLU A 84 -16.01 13.33 -15.98
C GLU A 84 -17.34 13.46 -15.24
N GLU A 85 -18.44 13.25 -15.97
CA GLU A 85 -19.77 13.59 -15.49
C GLU A 85 -20.82 12.72 -16.17
N VAL A 86 -21.89 12.43 -15.44
CA VAL A 86 -23.08 11.76 -15.95
C VAL A 86 -24.28 12.70 -15.81
N SER A 87 -25.13 12.76 -16.84
CA SER A 87 -26.29 13.64 -16.90
C SER A 87 -27.50 12.89 -17.47
N CYS A 88 -28.69 13.34 -17.07
CA CYS A 88 -29.98 12.85 -17.58
C CYS A 88 -30.44 13.58 -18.86
N ASP A 89 -29.73 14.63 -19.27
CA ASP A 89 -29.99 15.37 -20.50
C ASP A 89 -28.72 16.06 -21.04
N ILE A 90 -28.74 16.45 -22.31
CA ILE A 90 -27.67 17.26 -22.93
C ILE A 90 -28.05 18.73 -22.82
N PHE A 91 -27.41 19.42 -21.88
CA PHE A 91 -27.55 20.85 -21.71
C PHE A 91 -26.76 21.62 -22.77
N TYR A 92 -27.20 22.84 -23.06
CA TYR A 92 -26.64 23.68 -24.13
C TYR A 92 -25.17 24.04 -23.85
N GLN A 93 -24.80 24.25 -22.58
CA GLN A 93 -23.42 24.46 -22.17
C GLN A 93 -22.50 23.27 -22.50
N ASP A 94 -23.06 22.06 -22.50
CA ASP A 94 -22.34 20.80 -22.70
C ASP A 94 -22.46 20.26 -24.13
N SER A 95 -23.18 20.97 -25.01
CA SER A 95 -23.47 20.56 -26.39
C SER A 95 -22.22 20.26 -27.24
N LYS A 96 -21.08 20.84 -26.89
CA LYS A 96 -19.79 20.64 -27.57
C LYS A 96 -18.91 19.55 -26.94
N ARG A 97 -19.26 19.05 -25.76
CA ARG A 97 -18.50 17.99 -25.07
C ARG A 97 -18.74 16.65 -25.78
N LYS A 98 -17.74 15.77 -25.74
CA LYS A 98 -17.93 14.38 -26.19
C LYS A 98 -18.73 13.62 -25.15
N TYR A 99 -19.72 12.84 -25.59
CA TYR A 99 -20.56 12.04 -24.71
C TYR A 99 -20.80 10.64 -25.26
N ILE A 100 -21.25 9.75 -24.38
CA ILE A 100 -21.79 8.43 -24.72
C ILE A 100 -23.25 8.42 -24.26
N GLU A 101 -24.15 8.00 -25.14
CA GLU A 101 -25.59 7.93 -24.88
C GLU A 101 -26.01 6.53 -24.44
N PHE A 102 -26.92 6.47 -23.46
CA PHE A 102 -27.51 5.27 -22.90
C PHE A 102 -29.03 5.38 -22.88
N GLU A 103 -29.70 4.23 -22.89
CA GLU A 103 -31.16 4.12 -22.94
C GLU A 103 -31.86 4.70 -21.71
N SER A 104 -31.22 4.63 -20.53
CA SER A 104 -31.71 5.21 -19.28
C SER A 104 -30.59 5.89 -18.51
N PHE A 105 -30.95 6.85 -17.67
CA PHE A 105 -30.01 7.51 -16.77
C PHE A 105 -29.36 6.53 -15.78
N GLU A 106 -30.12 5.56 -15.28
CA GLU A 106 -29.64 4.51 -14.36
C GLU A 106 -28.49 3.71 -14.99
N LYS A 107 -28.64 3.24 -16.24
CA LYS A 107 -27.59 2.53 -16.97
C LYS A 107 -26.33 3.40 -17.15
N ALA A 108 -26.50 4.69 -17.44
CA ALA A 108 -25.36 5.60 -17.54
C ALA A 108 -24.67 5.82 -16.19
N MET A 109 -25.44 5.88 -15.10
CA MET A 109 -24.92 6.06 -13.74
C MET A 109 -24.08 4.86 -13.31
N ASP A 110 -24.56 3.64 -13.54
CA ASP A 110 -23.85 2.41 -13.21
C ASP A 110 -22.54 2.26 -14.00
N GLU A 111 -22.58 2.54 -15.31
CA GLU A 111 -21.40 2.52 -16.17
C GLU A 111 -20.40 3.63 -15.79
N PHE A 112 -20.89 4.83 -15.45
CA PHE A 112 -20.04 5.94 -15.01
C PHE A 112 -19.29 5.58 -13.72
N HIS A 113 -19.99 5.10 -12.70
CA HIS A 113 -19.35 4.70 -11.44
C HIS A 113 -18.40 3.51 -11.64
N SER A 114 -18.76 2.53 -12.45
CA SER A 114 -17.86 1.43 -12.81
C SER A 114 -16.57 1.91 -13.48
N HIS A 115 -16.68 2.91 -14.35
CA HIS A 115 -15.53 3.52 -15.02
C HIS A 115 -14.69 4.40 -14.10
N ILE A 116 -15.30 5.20 -13.22
CA ILE A 116 -14.60 6.02 -12.23
C ILE A 116 -13.83 5.14 -11.24
N GLU A 117 -14.47 4.11 -10.67
CA GLU A 117 -13.81 3.17 -9.76
C GLU A 117 -12.60 2.50 -10.45
N LYS A 118 -12.75 2.14 -11.72
CA LYS A 118 -11.65 1.61 -12.53
C LYS A 118 -10.51 2.62 -12.68
N GLN A 119 -10.80 3.88 -12.97
CA GLN A 119 -9.78 4.92 -13.12
C GLN A 119 -9.06 5.22 -11.81
N GLU A 120 -9.80 5.31 -10.69
CA GLU A 120 -9.21 5.49 -9.37
C GLU A 120 -8.27 4.34 -9.00
N TYR A 121 -8.70 3.11 -9.29
CA TYR A 121 -7.87 1.93 -9.08
C TYR A 121 -6.61 1.93 -9.97
N GLU A 122 -6.75 2.19 -11.28
CA GLU A 122 -5.62 2.31 -12.20
C GLU A 122 -4.63 3.39 -11.72
N ALA A 123 -5.13 4.54 -11.26
CA ALA A 123 -4.30 5.62 -10.71
C ALA A 123 -3.61 5.23 -9.39
N GLU A 124 -4.28 4.50 -8.50
CA GLU A 124 -3.69 4.01 -7.26
C GLU A 124 -2.57 2.99 -7.55
N VAL A 125 -2.79 2.11 -8.52
CA VAL A 125 -1.79 1.13 -8.99
C VAL A 125 -0.57 1.85 -9.56
N GLU A 126 -0.78 2.85 -10.42
CA GLU A 126 0.31 3.63 -11.03
C GLU A 126 1.10 4.42 -9.97
N LYS A 127 0.42 5.04 -8.99
CA LYS A 127 1.07 5.70 -7.85
C LYS A 127 1.95 4.73 -7.07
N LYS A 128 1.43 3.53 -6.76
CA LYS A 128 2.20 2.48 -6.06
C LYS A 128 3.41 2.03 -6.88
N GLU A 129 3.25 1.86 -8.20
CA GLU A 129 4.35 1.51 -9.09
C GLU A 129 5.42 2.59 -9.16
N MET A 130 5.02 3.87 -9.24
CA MET A 130 5.94 5.00 -9.21
C MET A 130 6.75 5.03 -7.91
N ILE A 131 6.10 4.86 -6.75
CA ILE A 131 6.77 4.82 -5.45
C ILE A 131 7.78 3.66 -5.40
N MET A 132 7.40 2.48 -5.89
CA MET A 132 8.28 1.31 -5.90
C MET A 132 9.47 1.52 -6.85
N LYS A 133 9.27 2.08 -8.05
CA LYS A 133 10.36 2.44 -8.96
C LYS A 133 11.34 3.42 -8.32
N LYS A 134 10.82 4.46 -7.65
CA LYS A 134 11.66 5.43 -6.92
C LYS A 134 12.50 4.76 -5.83
N LYS A 135 11.93 3.79 -5.09
CA LYS A 135 12.69 3.02 -4.09
C LYS A 135 13.83 2.21 -4.70
N ILE A 136 13.60 1.56 -5.84
CA ILE A 136 14.64 0.81 -6.54
C ILE A 136 15.76 1.75 -7.01
N GLN A 137 15.38 2.89 -7.61
CA GLN A 137 16.36 3.89 -8.04
C GLN A 137 17.22 4.39 -6.88
N ALA A 138 16.61 4.67 -5.72
CA ALA A 138 17.34 5.10 -4.54
C ALA A 138 18.37 4.05 -4.05
N VAL A 139 18.04 2.75 -4.17
CA VAL A 139 18.99 1.67 -3.86
C VAL A 139 20.16 1.66 -4.85
N ILE A 140 19.88 1.78 -6.15
CA ILE A 140 20.91 1.85 -7.20
C ILE A 140 21.85 3.04 -6.96
N ASP A 141 21.28 4.22 -6.75
CA ASP A 141 22.04 5.45 -6.50
C ASP A 141 22.89 5.33 -5.23
N GLY A 142 22.36 4.68 -4.18
CA GLY A 142 23.08 4.42 -2.93
C GLY A 142 24.30 3.52 -3.14
N HIS A 143 24.15 2.41 -3.88
CA HIS A 143 25.26 1.53 -4.22
C HIS A 143 26.30 2.21 -5.11
N GLN A 144 25.86 3.01 -6.09
CA GLN A 144 26.75 3.74 -6.99
C GLN A 144 27.58 4.80 -6.25
N LYS A 145 26.97 5.57 -5.34
CA LYS A 145 27.71 6.51 -4.48
C LYS A 145 28.73 5.82 -3.60
N ARG A 146 28.37 4.68 -3.02
CA ARG A 146 29.30 3.89 -2.19
C ARG A 146 30.47 3.34 -3.02
N TYR A 147 30.20 2.87 -4.24
CA TYR A 147 31.23 2.40 -5.16
C TYR A 147 32.19 3.53 -5.54
N GLN A 148 31.67 4.69 -5.92
CA GLN A 148 32.51 5.86 -6.24
C GLN A 148 33.39 6.26 -5.05
N GLY A 149 32.81 6.35 -3.84
CA GLY A 149 33.58 6.68 -2.65
C GLY A 149 34.62 5.63 -2.25
N LEU A 150 34.52 4.39 -2.73
CA LEU A 150 35.59 3.39 -2.58
C LEU A 150 36.68 3.57 -3.64
N LEU A 151 36.33 3.93 -4.87
CA LEU A 151 37.30 4.26 -5.92
C LEU A 151 38.13 5.49 -5.55
N ASP A 152 37.47 6.56 -5.11
CA ASP A 152 38.16 7.79 -4.71
C ASP A 152 39.17 7.49 -3.58
N LYS A 153 38.78 6.67 -2.59
CA LYS A 153 39.69 6.22 -1.52
C LYS A 153 40.84 5.33 -2.02
N ALA A 154 40.61 4.51 -3.04
CA ALA A 154 41.66 3.70 -3.63
C ALA A 154 42.66 4.55 -4.40
N GLU A 155 42.19 5.65 -4.99
CA GLU A 155 43.02 6.65 -5.67
C GLU A 155 43.82 7.50 -4.67
N THR A 156 43.22 7.95 -3.56
CA THR A 156 43.99 8.66 -2.52
C THR A 156 45.10 7.79 -1.94
N LEU A 157 44.83 6.52 -1.62
CA LEU A 157 45.84 5.57 -1.14
C LEU A 157 46.95 5.31 -2.16
N LYS A 158 46.62 5.37 -3.46
CA LYS A 158 47.63 5.26 -4.53
C LYS A 158 48.54 6.50 -4.52
N ASN A 159 47.96 7.69 -4.50
CA ASN A 159 48.71 8.94 -4.54
C ASN A 159 49.56 9.12 -3.27
N GLU A 160 49.04 8.71 -2.11
CA GLU A 160 49.79 8.65 -0.85
C GLU A 160 51.00 7.71 -0.96
N ALA A 161 50.81 6.51 -1.53
CA ALA A 161 51.91 5.56 -1.73
C ALA A 161 52.99 6.10 -2.68
N GLU A 162 52.59 6.68 -3.82
CA GLU A 162 53.51 7.28 -4.79
C GLU A 162 54.28 8.48 -4.19
N ALA A 163 53.61 9.32 -3.40
CA ALA A 163 54.27 10.43 -2.70
C ALA A 163 55.34 9.94 -1.70
N VAL A 164 55.10 8.81 -1.03
CA VAL A 164 56.08 8.20 -0.11
C VAL A 164 57.22 7.54 -0.87
N GLU A 165 56.95 6.90 -2.01
CA GLU A 165 57.98 6.34 -2.89
C GLU A 165 58.95 7.41 -3.40
N GLU A 166 58.42 8.55 -3.84
CA GLU A 166 59.23 9.68 -4.33
C GLU A 166 60.11 10.30 -3.24
N ASN A 167 59.65 10.29 -1.98
CA ASN A 167 60.31 10.92 -0.84
C ASN A 167 60.89 9.89 0.15
N ILE A 168 61.14 8.65 -0.28
CA ILE A 168 61.46 7.52 0.61
C ILE A 168 62.65 7.77 1.53
N GLN A 169 63.69 8.45 1.03
CA GLN A 169 64.90 8.75 1.81
C GLN A 169 64.58 9.68 2.98
N VAL A 170 63.74 10.69 2.73
CA VAL A 170 63.31 11.68 3.74
C VAL A 170 62.45 10.99 4.80
N VAL A 171 61.53 10.12 4.36
CA VAL A 171 60.61 9.39 5.24
C VAL A 171 61.36 8.41 6.15
N ASP A 172 62.29 7.62 5.61
CA ASP A 172 63.07 6.67 6.40
C ASP A 172 64.00 7.38 7.42
N GLN A 173 64.64 8.48 7.03
CA GLN A 173 65.46 9.28 7.95
C GLN A 173 64.62 9.86 9.09
N LEU A 174 63.44 10.41 8.76
CA LEU A 174 62.51 10.96 9.75
C LEU A 174 62.01 9.89 10.74
N ILE A 175 61.67 8.69 10.24
CA ILE A 175 61.30 7.55 11.09
C ILE A 175 62.45 7.18 12.02
N GLN A 176 63.70 7.20 11.55
CA GLN A 176 64.87 6.88 12.37
C GLN A 176 65.11 7.92 13.47
N GLU A 177 65.09 9.22 13.14
CA GLU A 177 65.27 10.31 14.10
C GLU A 177 64.21 10.27 15.21
N ILE A 178 62.94 10.09 14.84
CA ILE A 178 61.83 10.00 15.79
C ILE A 178 61.97 8.75 16.67
N ASN A 179 62.38 7.61 16.08
CA ASN A 179 62.60 6.38 16.85
C ASN A 179 63.79 6.48 17.84
N VAL A 180 64.77 7.34 17.59
CA VAL A 180 65.84 7.63 18.57
C VAL A 180 65.25 8.34 19.79
N PHE A 181 64.44 9.39 19.59
CA PHE A 181 63.77 10.09 20.70
C PHE A 181 62.83 9.18 21.49
N LEU A 182 62.17 8.23 20.81
CA LEU A 182 61.32 7.23 21.46
C LEU A 182 62.11 6.24 22.32
N LYS A 183 63.29 5.81 21.85
CA LYS A 183 64.20 4.94 22.64
C LYS A 183 64.70 5.62 23.91
N GLU A 184 64.93 6.93 23.85
CA GLU A 184 65.35 7.75 24.99
C GLU A 184 64.22 8.01 26.01
N LYS A 185 63.01 7.49 25.76
CA LYS A 185 61.81 7.66 26.60
C LYS A 185 61.45 9.14 26.82
N MET A 186 61.78 10.00 25.84
CA MET A 186 61.34 11.39 25.87
C MET A 186 59.81 11.45 25.80
N LYS A 187 59.21 12.39 26.54
CA LYS A 187 57.77 12.62 26.45
C LYS A 187 57.46 13.29 25.12
N TRP A 188 56.34 12.93 24.51
CA TRP A 188 55.90 13.45 23.21
C TRP A 188 55.80 14.98 23.14
N GLU A 189 55.42 15.64 24.24
CA GLU A 189 55.38 17.11 24.37
C GLU A 189 56.77 17.74 24.18
N GLN A 190 57.82 17.03 24.60
CA GLN A 190 59.21 17.49 24.45
C GLN A 190 59.70 17.26 23.02
N ILE A 191 59.29 16.17 22.39
CA ILE A 191 59.59 15.86 20.98
C ILE A 191 58.95 16.92 20.07
N GLU A 192 57.70 17.31 20.33
CA GLU A 192 57.00 18.35 19.58
C GLU A 192 57.70 19.71 19.71
N GLY A 193 58.12 20.11 20.91
CA GLY A 193 58.88 21.34 21.12
C GLY A 193 60.26 21.35 20.44
N ILE A 194 60.95 20.21 20.41
CA ILE A 194 62.21 20.06 19.67
C ILE A 194 61.97 20.24 18.16
N ILE A 195 60.93 19.61 17.62
CA ILE A 195 60.60 19.70 16.19
C ILE A 195 60.19 21.12 15.80
N GLU A 196 59.45 21.82 16.65
CA GLU A 196 59.05 23.21 16.43
C GLU A 196 60.26 24.16 16.42
N SER A 197 61.18 23.98 17.37
CA SER A 197 62.45 24.72 17.39
C SER A 197 63.35 24.42 16.17
N LEU A 198 63.33 23.19 15.65
CA LEU A 198 64.07 22.80 14.45
C LEU A 198 63.46 23.39 13.18
N LYS A 199 62.13 23.53 13.12
CA LYS A 199 61.43 24.20 12.01
C LYS A 199 61.74 25.69 11.92
N GLU A 200 61.88 26.37 13.07
CA GLU A 200 62.16 27.82 13.12
C GLU A 200 63.62 28.15 12.82
N ASN A 201 64.56 27.32 13.30
CA ASN A 201 66.00 27.64 13.25
C ASN A 201 66.73 27.10 12.01
N ASP A 202 66.22 26.07 11.33
CA ASP A 202 66.88 25.49 10.14
C ASP A 202 65.89 25.22 8.99
N PRO A 203 65.92 26.03 7.91
CA PRO A 203 65.07 25.86 6.72
C PRO A 203 65.29 24.55 5.95
N THR A 204 66.42 23.89 6.19
CA THR A 204 66.86 22.63 5.54
C THR A 204 66.48 21.39 6.35
N SER A 205 65.90 21.56 7.55
CA SER A 205 65.58 20.45 8.43
C SER A 205 64.44 19.59 7.88
N ILE A 206 64.62 18.28 8.00
CA ILE A 206 63.64 17.23 7.66
C ILE A 206 62.34 17.40 8.48
N ALA A 207 62.43 18.09 9.61
CA ALA A 207 61.29 18.51 10.44
C ALA A 207 60.23 19.34 9.67
N LYS A 208 60.58 19.98 8.55
CA LYS A 208 59.64 20.75 7.72
C LYS A 208 58.52 19.90 7.13
N TYR A 209 58.78 18.62 6.85
CA TYR A 209 57.78 17.72 6.27
C TYR A 209 56.74 17.27 7.30
N ILE A 210 56.97 17.48 8.60
CA ILE A 210 56.06 17.05 9.66
C ILE A 210 54.95 18.08 9.83
N LYS A 211 53.69 17.69 9.59
CA LYS A 211 52.54 18.55 9.86
C LYS A 211 52.07 18.44 11.30
N ARG A 212 51.75 17.20 11.71
CA ARG A 212 51.21 16.89 13.05
C ARG A 212 51.56 15.47 13.47
N PHE A 213 51.54 15.25 14.78
CA PHE A 213 51.67 13.93 15.38
C PHE A 213 50.30 13.41 15.84
N ASP A 214 50.01 12.14 15.58
CA ASP A 214 48.91 11.42 16.22
C ASP A 214 49.47 10.47 17.28
N PHE A 215 49.48 10.98 18.52
CA PHE A 215 50.04 10.31 19.68
C PHE A 215 49.29 9.03 20.09
N LYS A 216 48.01 8.88 19.70
CA LYS A 216 47.22 7.70 20.08
C LYS A 216 47.50 6.50 19.18
N ASN A 217 47.84 6.76 17.93
CA ASN A 217 48.00 5.73 16.90
C ASN A 217 49.46 5.49 16.50
N GLU A 218 50.42 6.23 17.10
CA GLU A 218 51.86 6.17 16.76
C GLU A 218 52.11 6.49 15.27
N VAL A 219 51.36 7.48 14.75
CA VAL A 219 51.40 7.91 13.35
C VAL A 219 51.87 9.36 13.26
N VAL A 220 52.66 9.66 12.22
CA VAL A 220 53.06 11.02 11.87
C VAL A 220 52.43 11.40 10.54
N VAL A 221 51.82 12.58 10.50
CA VAL A 221 51.28 13.14 9.25
C VAL A 221 52.35 13.98 8.60
N LEU A 222 52.79 13.54 7.41
CA LEU A 222 53.79 14.22 6.60
C LEU A 222 53.14 14.97 5.44
N GLU A 223 53.64 16.17 5.14
CA GLU A 223 53.32 16.94 3.95
C GLU A 223 54.37 16.64 2.87
N LEU A 224 54.07 15.68 2.00
CA LEU A 224 54.96 15.23 0.92
C LEU A 224 54.56 15.86 -0.41
N LYS A 225 55.56 16.21 -1.22
CA LYS A 225 55.32 16.67 -2.58
C LYS A 225 55.17 15.47 -3.50
N HIS A 226 54.12 15.48 -4.32
CA HIS A 226 53.90 14.48 -5.36
C HIS A 226 54.09 15.12 -6.74
N THR A 227 55.02 14.59 -7.53
CA THR A 227 55.48 15.18 -8.80
C THR A 227 54.41 15.21 -9.91
N ASN A 228 53.37 14.38 -9.85
CA ASN A 228 52.33 14.38 -10.88
C ASN A 228 51.38 15.60 -10.81
N GLU A 229 51.33 16.35 -9.70
CA GLU A 229 50.40 17.49 -9.57
C GLU A 229 50.99 18.76 -8.91
N ASP A 230 52.27 18.77 -8.50
CA ASP A 230 52.86 19.83 -7.65
C ASP A 230 52.03 20.11 -6.37
N LYS A 231 51.18 19.15 -5.98
CA LYS A 231 50.34 19.21 -4.78
C LYS A 231 51.10 18.62 -3.60
N ILE A 232 50.95 19.29 -2.47
CA ILE A 232 51.36 18.78 -1.17
C ILE A 232 50.26 17.85 -0.68
N ILE A 233 50.59 16.58 -0.50
CA ILE A 233 49.69 15.54 0.00
C ILE A 233 50.03 15.29 1.47
N GLU A 234 49.00 15.27 2.32
CA GLU A 234 49.13 14.82 3.70
C GLU A 234 49.09 13.29 3.74
N VAL A 235 50.16 12.67 4.21
CA VAL A 235 50.29 11.20 4.29
C VAL A 235 50.54 10.77 5.73
N GLU A 236 49.76 9.80 6.19
CA GLU A 236 49.88 9.18 7.51
C GLU A 236 50.92 8.05 7.51
N ILE A 237 52.07 8.28 8.15
CA ILE A 237 53.16 7.31 8.23
C ILE A 237 53.21 6.67 9.62
N ALA A 238 53.17 5.34 9.67
CA ALA A 238 53.31 4.61 10.92
C ALA A 238 54.79 4.51 11.33
N LEU A 239 55.12 4.95 12.55
CA LEU A 239 56.49 5.01 13.07
C LEU A 239 57.09 3.65 13.43
N ASN A 240 56.22 2.66 13.68
CA ASN A 240 56.60 1.29 14.00
C ASN A 240 57.04 0.46 12.77
N LYS A 241 57.04 1.07 11.59
CA LYS A 241 57.37 0.46 10.30
C LYS A 241 58.36 1.33 9.55
N ASN A 242 59.16 0.74 8.66
CA ASN A 242 59.99 1.52 7.74
C ASN A 242 59.15 2.09 6.56
N GLY A 243 59.73 2.98 5.76
CA GLY A 243 59.07 3.62 4.63
C GLY A 243 58.56 2.62 3.60
N PHE A 244 59.34 1.58 3.27
CA PHE A 244 58.91 0.52 2.34
C PHE A 244 57.76 -0.33 2.87
N GLU A 245 57.71 -0.59 4.17
CA GLU A 245 56.61 -1.29 4.83
C GLU A 245 55.35 -0.42 4.87
N ASN A 246 55.47 0.89 5.07
CA ASN A 246 54.37 1.83 4.95
C ASN A 246 53.78 1.84 3.53
N ILE A 247 54.64 1.95 2.51
CA ILE A 247 54.24 1.83 1.09
C ILE A 247 53.49 0.52 0.83
N ARG A 248 54.03 -0.60 1.29
CA ARG A 248 53.39 -1.92 1.14
C ARG A 248 52.00 -1.95 1.77
N ASN A 249 51.82 -1.36 2.96
CA ASN A 249 50.50 -1.30 3.59
C ASN A 249 49.53 -0.45 2.78
N PHE A 250 49.94 0.67 2.21
CA PHE A 250 49.07 1.49 1.36
C PHE A 250 48.56 0.70 0.15
N TYR A 251 49.44 -0.04 -0.54
CA TYR A 251 49.03 -0.91 -1.65
C TYR A 251 48.16 -2.08 -1.20
N GLU A 252 48.42 -2.66 -0.03
CA GLU A 252 47.58 -3.73 0.52
C GLU A 252 46.18 -3.22 0.92
N MET A 253 46.10 -2.05 1.56
CA MET A 253 44.85 -1.37 1.86
C MET A 253 44.09 -1.03 0.58
N ARG A 254 44.77 -0.50 -0.44
CA ARG A 254 44.18 -0.22 -1.75
C ARG A 254 43.61 -1.49 -2.39
N LYS A 255 44.35 -2.60 -2.40
CA LYS A 255 43.87 -3.90 -2.91
C LYS A 255 42.61 -4.35 -2.17
N ASN A 256 42.58 -4.22 -0.85
CA ASN A 256 41.43 -4.57 -0.04
C ASN A 256 40.21 -3.66 -0.30
N ILE A 257 40.42 -2.37 -0.55
CA ILE A 257 39.36 -1.42 -0.91
C ILE A 257 38.80 -1.74 -2.31
N LEU A 258 39.65 -2.05 -3.29
CA LEU A 258 39.22 -2.46 -4.62
C LEU A 258 38.41 -3.77 -4.59
N ALA A 259 38.86 -4.76 -3.83
CA ALA A 259 38.10 -6.00 -3.62
C ALA A 259 36.74 -5.74 -2.94
N LYS A 260 36.63 -4.73 -2.05
CA LYS A 260 35.34 -4.29 -1.48
C LYS A 260 34.47 -3.57 -2.52
N ALA A 261 35.08 -2.81 -3.45
CA ALA A 261 34.37 -2.14 -4.52
C ALA A 261 33.74 -3.14 -5.49
N GLU A 262 34.48 -4.17 -5.91
CA GLU A 262 33.98 -5.27 -6.75
C GLU A 262 32.81 -6.00 -6.07
N LYS A 263 32.95 -6.39 -4.80
CA LYS A 263 31.86 -7.01 -4.03
C LYS A 263 30.64 -6.10 -3.89
N THR A 264 30.83 -4.78 -3.84
CA THR A 264 29.73 -3.80 -3.79
C THR A 264 28.95 -3.78 -5.10
N MET A 265 29.63 -3.98 -6.24
CA MET A 265 29.01 -4.09 -7.58
C MET A 265 28.21 -5.39 -7.71
N GLU A 266 28.78 -6.53 -7.30
CA GLU A 266 28.06 -7.82 -7.31
C GLU A 266 26.82 -7.78 -6.41
N SER A 267 26.95 -7.16 -5.23
CA SER A 267 25.83 -6.97 -4.30
C SER A 267 24.75 -6.05 -4.88
N LYS A 268 25.12 -5.05 -5.68
CA LYS A 268 24.18 -4.16 -6.39
C LYS A 268 23.32 -4.98 -7.37
N ASP A 269 23.95 -5.82 -8.19
CA ASP A 269 23.25 -6.59 -9.22
C ASP A 269 22.30 -7.63 -8.59
N LEU A 270 22.72 -8.27 -7.49
CA LEU A 270 21.84 -9.14 -6.71
C LEU A 270 20.65 -8.37 -6.10
N ALA A 271 20.88 -7.19 -5.54
CA ALA A 271 19.83 -6.36 -4.96
C ALA A 271 18.82 -5.88 -6.01
N ILE A 272 19.29 -5.49 -7.20
CA ILE A 272 18.44 -5.11 -8.34
C ILE A 272 17.58 -6.30 -8.75
N LYS A 273 18.18 -7.47 -8.98
CA LYS A 273 17.46 -8.67 -9.41
C LYS A 273 16.40 -9.11 -8.39
N GLN A 274 16.70 -9.01 -7.09
CA GLN A 274 15.72 -9.28 -6.04
C GLN A 274 14.57 -8.28 -6.04
N ALA A 275 14.86 -7.00 -6.27
CA ALA A 275 13.86 -5.95 -6.34
C ALA A 275 12.95 -6.07 -7.58
N GLU A 276 13.52 -6.43 -8.74
CA GLU A 276 12.80 -6.71 -9.98
C GLU A 276 11.89 -7.93 -9.85
N ASN A 277 12.39 -9.04 -9.29
CA ASN A 277 11.58 -10.23 -9.03
C ASN A 277 10.39 -9.94 -8.10
N LYS A 278 10.61 -9.08 -7.09
CA LYS A 278 9.54 -8.63 -6.20
C LYS A 278 8.52 -7.76 -6.93
N GLN A 279 8.97 -6.89 -7.85
CA GLN A 279 8.08 -6.13 -8.74
C GLN A 279 7.25 -7.04 -9.63
N GLU A 280 7.87 -8.05 -10.24
CA GLU A 280 7.18 -8.94 -11.18
C GLU A 280 6.12 -9.80 -10.46
N ARG A 281 6.39 -10.28 -9.24
CA ARG A 281 5.40 -10.98 -8.41
C ARG A 281 4.21 -10.09 -8.09
N VAL A 282 4.46 -8.86 -7.64
CA VAL A 282 3.41 -7.89 -7.35
C VAL A 282 2.61 -7.55 -8.62
N ALA A 283 3.27 -7.41 -9.77
CA ALA A 283 2.60 -7.17 -11.06
C ALA A 283 1.74 -8.36 -11.52
N LYS A 284 2.19 -9.61 -11.29
CA LYS A 284 1.43 -10.82 -11.58
C LYS A 284 0.19 -10.95 -10.67
N GLU A 285 0.34 -10.71 -9.37
CA GLU A 285 -0.80 -10.66 -8.43
C GLU A 285 -1.81 -9.57 -8.83
N LYS A 286 -1.34 -8.41 -9.31
CA LYS A 286 -2.18 -7.30 -9.78
C LYS A 286 -2.91 -7.56 -11.10
N LYS A 287 -2.30 -8.31 -12.03
CA LYS A 287 -2.97 -8.68 -13.29
C LYS A 287 -4.16 -9.60 -13.06
N ILE A 288 -4.09 -10.44 -12.03
CA ILE A 288 -5.19 -11.31 -11.62
C ILE A 288 -6.35 -10.47 -11.05
N THR A 289 -6.07 -9.41 -10.28
CA THR A 289 -7.12 -8.52 -9.74
C THR A 289 -7.75 -7.58 -10.76
N LEU A 290 -7.04 -7.13 -11.81
CA LEU A 290 -7.58 -6.22 -12.84
C LEU A 290 -8.72 -6.84 -13.67
N VAL A 291 -8.71 -8.16 -13.86
CA VAL A 291 -9.78 -8.88 -14.55
C VAL A 291 -11.04 -8.99 -13.66
N ASP A 292 -10.86 -9.07 -12.34
CA ASP A 292 -11.94 -9.15 -11.34
C ASP A 292 -12.65 -7.81 -11.07
N VAL A 293 -11.99 -6.66 -11.30
CA VAL A 293 -12.59 -5.33 -11.05
C VAL A 293 -13.80 -5.06 -11.95
N LYS A 294 -13.82 -5.61 -13.18
CA LYS A 294 -14.93 -5.41 -14.12
C LYS A 294 -16.26 -6.05 -13.69
N LYS A 295 -16.29 -6.86 -12.62
CA LYS A 295 -17.50 -7.54 -12.14
C LYS A 295 -17.51 -7.67 -10.61
N MET A 296 -16.97 -6.70 -9.89
CA MET A 296 -16.81 -6.85 -8.45
C MET A 296 -18.14 -6.60 -7.73
N ARG A 297 -18.91 -7.69 -7.54
CA ARG A 297 -20.10 -7.69 -6.68
C ARG A 297 -19.78 -7.04 -5.33
N LYS A 298 -20.76 -6.33 -4.76
CA LYS A 298 -20.66 -5.79 -3.39
C LYS A 298 -20.36 -6.94 -2.43
N ARG A 299 -19.12 -6.98 -1.91
CA ARG A 299 -18.68 -8.03 -0.98
C ARG A 299 -19.42 -7.88 0.33
N PHE A 300 -19.98 -8.97 0.84
CA PHE A 300 -20.57 -8.97 2.17
C PHE A 300 -19.48 -8.78 3.23
N TRP A 301 -19.84 -8.15 4.35
CA TRP A 301 -18.90 -7.81 5.42
C TRP A 301 -18.17 -9.02 6.02
N PHE A 302 -18.77 -10.22 5.94
CA PHE A 302 -18.23 -11.46 6.48
C PHE A 302 -17.19 -12.11 5.56
N GLU A 303 -17.12 -11.72 4.29
CA GLU A 303 -16.26 -12.39 3.30
C GLU A 303 -14.76 -12.18 3.49
N LYS A 304 -14.40 -11.19 4.31
CA LYS A 304 -13.01 -10.99 4.73
C LYS A 304 -12.51 -12.10 5.65
N PHE A 305 -13.40 -12.80 6.34
CA PHE A 305 -13.11 -13.93 7.23
C PHE A 305 -13.15 -15.26 6.48
N HIS A 306 -12.81 -16.38 7.14
CA HIS A 306 -13.27 -17.67 6.65
C HIS A 306 -14.76 -17.78 6.92
N TRP A 307 -15.55 -18.10 5.91
CA TRP A 307 -16.99 -18.19 6.04
C TRP A 307 -17.56 -19.32 5.20
N PHE A 308 -18.71 -19.82 5.60
CA PHE A 308 -19.55 -20.69 4.80
C PHE A 308 -21.00 -20.60 5.28
N LEU A 309 -21.93 -21.09 4.47
CA LEU A 309 -23.32 -21.28 4.85
C LEU A 309 -23.55 -22.71 5.29
N SER A 310 -24.17 -22.89 6.45
CA SER A 310 -24.61 -24.21 6.89
C SER A 310 -25.76 -24.72 6.00
N SER A 311 -26.03 -26.03 6.08
CA SER A 311 -27.21 -26.62 5.42
C SER A 311 -28.54 -26.05 5.90
N GLU A 312 -28.57 -25.40 7.06
CA GLU A 312 -29.73 -24.71 7.60
C GLU A 312 -29.67 -23.19 7.34
N ASN A 313 -28.84 -22.73 6.37
CA ASN A 313 -28.68 -21.33 5.98
C ASN A 313 -28.20 -20.39 7.10
N PHE A 314 -27.45 -20.91 8.07
CA PHE A 314 -26.74 -20.06 9.03
C PHE A 314 -25.37 -19.65 8.48
N ILE A 315 -25.01 -18.39 8.66
CA ILE A 315 -23.68 -17.90 8.33
C ILE A 315 -22.74 -18.29 9.47
N ILE A 316 -21.66 -18.99 9.12
CA ILE A 316 -20.62 -19.35 10.07
C ILE A 316 -19.34 -18.63 9.67
N ILE A 317 -18.69 -17.98 10.63
CA ILE A 317 -17.45 -17.21 10.42
C ILE A 317 -16.33 -17.70 11.34
N SER A 318 -15.09 -17.61 10.85
CA SER A 318 -13.88 -17.88 11.63
C SER A 318 -12.76 -16.92 11.20
N GLY A 319 -11.95 -16.49 12.17
CA GLY A 319 -10.79 -15.65 11.86
C GLY A 319 -9.73 -16.40 11.07
N LYS A 320 -8.94 -15.66 10.29
CA LYS A 320 -7.76 -16.17 9.58
C LYS A 320 -6.51 -16.19 10.47
N ASP A 321 -6.50 -15.32 11.48
CA ASP A 321 -5.41 -15.13 12.44
C ASP A 321 -5.97 -14.72 13.81
N ALA A 322 -5.08 -14.65 14.79
CA ALA A 322 -5.42 -14.29 16.17
C ALA A 322 -6.01 -12.87 16.31
N LEU A 323 -5.57 -11.91 15.48
CA LEU A 323 -6.08 -10.54 15.50
C LEU A 323 -7.51 -10.47 14.95
N GLN A 324 -7.81 -11.24 13.90
CA GLN A 324 -9.15 -11.35 13.35
C GLN A 324 -10.10 -12.03 14.33
N ASN A 325 -9.66 -13.05 15.06
CA ASN A 325 -10.48 -13.67 16.12
C ASN A 325 -10.93 -12.61 17.14
N ASP A 326 -10.02 -11.73 17.55
CA ASP A 326 -10.32 -10.63 18.48
C ASP A 326 -11.32 -9.62 17.89
N VAL A 327 -11.20 -9.30 16.61
CA VAL A 327 -12.14 -8.42 15.90
C VAL A 327 -13.52 -9.07 15.80
N ILE A 328 -13.57 -10.37 15.49
CA ILE A 328 -14.82 -11.14 15.41
C ILE A 328 -15.52 -11.12 16.77
N TYR A 329 -14.81 -11.44 17.85
CA TYR A 329 -15.36 -11.41 19.21
C TYR A 329 -15.87 -10.02 19.60
N ARG A 330 -15.05 -8.97 19.45
CA ARG A 330 -15.38 -7.62 19.94
C ARG A 330 -16.44 -6.90 19.12
N ARG A 331 -16.46 -7.09 17.80
CA ARG A 331 -17.27 -6.28 16.88
C ARG A 331 -18.44 -7.04 16.27
N TYR A 332 -18.34 -8.36 16.13
CA TYR A 332 -19.29 -9.14 15.33
C TYR A 332 -20.06 -10.20 16.12
N MET A 333 -19.61 -10.58 17.31
CA MET A 333 -20.31 -11.52 18.19
C MET A 333 -21.46 -10.83 18.92
N LYS A 334 -22.63 -11.44 18.89
CA LYS A 334 -23.87 -11.00 19.53
C LYS A 334 -24.36 -12.04 20.52
N SER A 335 -25.26 -11.65 21.42
CA SER A 335 -25.87 -12.55 22.42
C SER A 335 -26.57 -13.77 21.80
N THR A 336 -27.12 -13.63 20.59
CA THR A 336 -27.82 -14.70 19.86
C THR A 336 -26.89 -15.70 19.18
N ASP A 337 -25.58 -15.46 19.18
CA ASP A 337 -24.63 -16.31 18.47
C ASP A 337 -24.13 -17.47 19.33
N VAL A 338 -23.61 -18.50 18.66
CA VAL A 338 -22.98 -19.66 19.29
C VAL A 338 -21.51 -19.71 18.91
N TYR A 339 -20.65 -19.93 19.89
CA TYR A 339 -19.21 -20.09 19.72
C TYR A 339 -18.84 -21.57 19.68
N VAL A 340 -18.00 -21.95 18.72
CA VAL A 340 -17.57 -23.33 18.49
C VAL A 340 -16.05 -23.38 18.38
N HIS A 341 -15.42 -24.33 19.08
CA HIS A 341 -13.97 -24.52 19.10
C HIS A 341 -13.64 -26.00 19.37
N ALA A 342 -12.37 -26.39 19.29
CA ALA A 342 -11.91 -27.74 19.64
C ALA A 342 -10.71 -27.69 20.59
N ASP A 343 -10.55 -28.70 21.46
CA ASP A 343 -9.43 -28.77 22.40
C ASP A 343 -8.16 -29.30 21.70
N ILE A 344 -7.71 -28.58 20.66
CA ILE A 344 -6.51 -28.90 19.88
C ILE A 344 -5.77 -27.63 19.45
N HIS A 345 -4.45 -27.72 19.35
CA HIS A 345 -3.60 -26.60 18.97
C HIS A 345 -3.94 -26.10 17.55
N GLY A 346 -4.13 -24.78 17.44
CA GLY A 346 -4.47 -24.11 16.19
C GLY A 346 -5.92 -24.31 15.74
N ALA A 347 -6.82 -24.81 16.59
CA ALA A 347 -8.23 -24.91 16.26
C ALA A 347 -8.82 -23.56 15.86
N ALA A 348 -9.69 -23.59 14.85
CA ALA A 348 -10.38 -22.39 14.40
C ALA A 348 -11.43 -21.95 15.43
N SER A 349 -11.45 -20.65 15.72
CA SER A 349 -12.49 -20.01 16.52
C SER A 349 -13.68 -19.67 15.64
N CYS A 350 -14.71 -20.53 15.66
CA CYS A 350 -15.89 -20.40 14.82
C CYS A 350 -17.05 -19.73 15.58
N ILE A 351 -17.78 -18.85 14.90
CA ILE A 351 -19.03 -18.26 15.39
C ILE A 351 -20.15 -18.56 14.40
N ILE A 352 -21.22 -19.16 14.91
CA ILE A 352 -22.47 -19.34 14.18
C ILE A 352 -23.34 -18.11 14.43
N LYS A 353 -23.65 -17.37 13.37
CA LYS A 353 -24.47 -16.16 13.44
C LYS A 353 -25.93 -16.51 13.69
N GLY A 354 -26.45 -16.15 14.86
CA GLY A 354 -27.84 -16.40 15.23
C GLY A 354 -28.81 -15.57 14.40
N ILE A 355 -29.94 -16.16 14.05
CA ILE A 355 -31.06 -15.51 13.35
C ILE A 355 -32.23 -15.43 14.33
N PRO A 356 -32.78 -14.24 14.63
CA PRO A 356 -33.93 -14.11 15.52
C PRO A 356 -35.10 -15.00 15.08
N GLY A 357 -35.66 -15.77 16.02
CA GLY A 357 -36.77 -16.70 15.75
C GLY A 357 -36.38 -18.04 15.11
N LYS A 358 -35.09 -18.28 14.82
CA LYS A 358 -34.61 -19.56 14.27
C LYS A 358 -33.60 -20.20 15.22
N THR A 359 -33.85 -21.44 15.62
CA THR A 359 -32.93 -22.22 16.47
C THR A 359 -31.82 -22.85 15.64
N ILE A 360 -30.60 -22.87 16.18
CA ILE A 360 -29.45 -23.53 15.56
C ILE A 360 -29.58 -25.05 15.80
N GLY A 361 -29.72 -25.82 14.73
CA GLY A 361 -29.85 -27.27 14.80
C GLY A 361 -28.50 -27.99 15.00
N ALA A 362 -28.58 -29.27 15.38
CA ALA A 362 -27.42 -30.15 15.50
C ALA A 362 -26.58 -30.22 14.20
N PRO A 363 -27.16 -30.27 12.98
CA PRO A 363 -26.38 -30.31 11.75
C PRO A 363 -25.46 -29.08 11.57
N THR A 364 -25.96 -27.88 11.88
CA THR A 364 -25.17 -26.65 11.82
C THR A 364 -24.02 -26.65 12.84
N LEU A 365 -24.29 -27.13 14.06
CA LEU A 365 -23.25 -27.25 15.11
C LEU A 365 -22.15 -28.23 14.70
N GLU A 366 -22.52 -29.38 14.14
CA GLU A 366 -21.57 -30.38 13.64
C GLU A 366 -20.73 -29.84 12.48
N GLN A 367 -21.33 -29.12 11.54
CA GLN A 367 -20.61 -28.49 10.42
C GLN A 367 -19.61 -27.43 10.90
N ALA A 368 -20.00 -26.59 11.87
CA ALA A 368 -19.09 -25.64 12.51
C ALA A 368 -17.94 -26.36 13.24
N GLY A 369 -18.25 -27.44 13.97
CA GLY A 369 -17.28 -28.26 14.67
C GLY A 369 -16.26 -28.92 13.74
N LYS A 370 -16.71 -29.45 12.59
CA LYS A 370 -15.84 -29.97 11.53
C LYS A 370 -14.81 -28.94 11.09
N ILE A 371 -15.22 -27.69 10.87
CA ILE A 371 -14.30 -26.63 10.45
C ILE A 371 -13.33 -26.24 11.56
N ALA A 372 -13.79 -26.15 12.81
CA ALA A 372 -12.93 -25.89 13.96
C ALA A 372 -11.77 -26.89 14.03
N VAL A 373 -12.06 -28.18 13.82
CA VAL A 373 -11.08 -29.27 13.84
C VAL A 373 -10.24 -29.33 12.56
N CYS A 374 -10.85 -29.29 11.37
CA CYS A 374 -10.13 -29.40 10.10
C CYS A 374 -9.18 -28.24 9.83
N ARG A 375 -9.40 -27.06 10.44
CA ARG A 375 -8.47 -25.91 10.35
C ARG A 375 -7.39 -25.90 11.42
N SER A 376 -7.22 -26.99 12.13
CA SER A 376 -6.25 -27.14 13.22
C SER A 376 -5.08 -28.05 12.85
N SER A 377 -4.17 -28.26 13.80
CA SER A 377 -3.13 -29.29 13.69
C SER A 377 -3.66 -30.72 13.53
N ALA A 378 -4.94 -30.99 13.79
CA ALA A 378 -5.59 -32.29 13.52
C ALA A 378 -5.49 -32.67 12.05
N TRP A 379 -5.57 -31.71 11.12
CA TRP A 379 -5.53 -31.97 9.68
C TRP A 379 -4.21 -32.63 9.27
N THR A 380 -3.10 -31.99 9.64
CA THR A 380 -1.75 -32.49 9.34
C THR A 380 -1.46 -33.80 10.09
N SER A 381 -1.93 -33.91 11.32
CA SER A 381 -1.67 -35.06 12.19
C SER A 381 -2.63 -36.23 11.96
N LYS A 382 -3.67 -36.05 11.13
CA LYS A 382 -4.76 -37.01 10.88
C LYS A 382 -5.45 -37.51 12.15
N ILE A 383 -5.56 -36.64 13.16
CA ILE A 383 -6.19 -36.97 14.45
C ILE A 383 -7.69 -36.68 14.37
N VAL A 384 -8.51 -37.70 14.60
CA VAL A 384 -9.96 -37.53 14.75
C VAL A 384 -10.24 -37.10 16.19
N THR A 385 -10.84 -35.92 16.36
CA THR A 385 -11.16 -35.35 17.68
C THR A 385 -12.54 -34.68 17.65
N SER A 386 -13.08 -34.39 18.84
CA SER A 386 -14.36 -33.71 19.03
C SER A 386 -14.17 -32.20 19.18
N ALA A 387 -15.06 -31.44 18.54
CA ALA A 387 -15.28 -30.03 18.87
C ALA A 387 -16.27 -29.89 20.04
N TRP A 388 -16.40 -28.67 20.55
CA TRP A 388 -17.41 -28.28 21.53
C TRP A 388 -17.96 -26.90 21.20
N TRP A 389 -19.14 -26.59 21.73
CA TRP A 389 -19.79 -25.30 21.57
C TRP A 389 -20.31 -24.76 22.90
N VAL A 390 -20.45 -23.43 22.96
CA VAL A 390 -21.00 -22.67 24.09
C VAL A 390 -21.76 -21.44 23.59
N TYR A 391 -22.64 -20.91 24.43
CA TYR A 391 -23.32 -19.65 24.15
C TYR A 391 -22.38 -18.46 24.28
N SER A 392 -22.76 -17.35 23.65
CA SER A 392 -21.90 -16.17 23.55
C SER A 392 -21.55 -15.53 24.90
N ASP A 393 -22.46 -15.56 25.87
CA ASP A 393 -22.30 -15.09 27.25
C ASP A 393 -21.25 -15.89 28.04
N GLN A 394 -20.99 -17.12 27.63
CA GLN A 394 -19.97 -17.98 28.24
C GLN A 394 -18.55 -17.63 27.77
N VAL A 395 -18.39 -16.80 26.75
CA VAL A 395 -17.09 -16.46 26.15
C VAL A 395 -16.58 -15.12 26.68
N SER A 396 -15.48 -15.15 27.43
CA SER A 396 -14.90 -13.98 28.06
C SER A 396 -13.46 -13.76 27.60
N LYS A 397 -13.07 -12.49 27.47
CA LYS A 397 -11.66 -12.10 27.26
C LYS A 397 -10.92 -11.78 28.57
N THR A 398 -11.58 -11.98 29.72
CA THR A 398 -10.99 -11.75 31.04
C THR A 398 -10.44 -13.05 31.60
N ALA A 399 -9.13 -13.11 31.78
CA ALA A 399 -8.45 -14.22 32.41
C ALA A 399 -8.81 -14.33 33.92
N PRO A 400 -8.72 -15.52 34.52
CA PRO A 400 -8.69 -15.68 35.98
C PRO A 400 -7.59 -14.85 36.63
N SER A 401 -7.74 -14.54 37.92
CA SER A 401 -6.77 -13.71 38.65
C SER A 401 -5.35 -14.31 38.58
N GLY A 402 -4.41 -13.54 38.02
CA GLY A 402 -3.00 -13.92 37.94
C GLY A 402 -2.54 -14.50 36.60
N GLU A 403 -3.44 -14.69 35.63
CA GLU A 403 -3.10 -15.19 34.28
C GLU A 403 -3.34 -14.13 33.20
N TYR A 404 -2.63 -14.26 32.07
CA TYR A 404 -2.84 -13.42 30.89
C TYR A 404 -3.31 -14.28 29.71
N LEU A 405 -4.34 -13.82 29.01
CA LEU A 405 -4.79 -14.44 27.75
C LEU A 405 -4.00 -13.88 26.57
N THR A 406 -3.51 -14.77 25.71
CA THR A 406 -2.91 -14.41 24.43
C THR A 406 -3.95 -13.85 23.46
N THR A 407 -3.50 -13.02 22.52
CA THR A 407 -4.33 -12.49 21.42
C THR A 407 -5.08 -13.62 20.71
N GLY A 408 -6.36 -13.43 20.42
CA GLY A 408 -7.20 -14.41 19.74
C GLY A 408 -7.60 -15.64 20.56
N SER A 409 -7.34 -15.63 21.87
CA SER A 409 -7.74 -16.68 22.82
C SER A 409 -8.82 -16.18 23.77
N PHE A 410 -9.75 -17.07 24.15
CA PHE A 410 -10.91 -16.72 24.97
C PHE A 410 -11.06 -17.69 26.14
N MET A 411 -11.45 -17.16 27.30
CA MET A 411 -11.81 -17.93 28.48
C MET A 411 -13.27 -18.35 28.40
N ILE A 412 -13.53 -19.64 28.59
CA ILE A 412 -14.87 -20.21 28.54
C ILE A 412 -15.36 -20.47 29.95
N ARG A 413 -16.53 -19.92 30.29
CA ARG A 413 -17.15 -20.05 31.61
C ARG A 413 -18.36 -20.99 31.53
N GLY A 414 -18.52 -21.85 32.53
CA GLY A 414 -19.63 -22.80 32.60
C GLY A 414 -19.41 -24.07 31.77
N LYS A 415 -20.53 -24.74 31.42
CA LYS A 415 -20.50 -26.06 30.78
C LYS A 415 -20.24 -25.96 29.27
N LYS A 416 -19.29 -26.74 28.77
CA LYS A 416 -19.05 -26.99 27.34
C LYS A 416 -19.99 -28.09 26.84
N ASN A 417 -20.55 -27.91 25.64
CA ASN A 417 -21.34 -28.93 24.97
C ASN A 417 -20.48 -29.61 23.89
N TYR A 418 -20.09 -30.85 24.13
CA TYR A 418 -19.22 -31.60 23.22
C TYR A 418 -20.02 -32.19 22.05
N LEU A 419 -19.43 -32.13 20.86
CA LEU A 419 -19.96 -32.70 19.62
C LEU A 419 -19.33 -34.08 19.37
N PRO A 420 -19.99 -34.98 18.64
CA PRO A 420 -19.39 -36.25 18.28
C PRO A 420 -18.09 -36.03 17.47
N PRO A 421 -17.09 -36.93 17.60
CA PRO A 421 -15.91 -36.89 16.74
C PRO A 421 -16.31 -37.05 15.27
N VAL A 422 -15.74 -36.21 14.42
CA VAL A 422 -16.09 -36.10 13.00
C VAL A 422 -14.87 -36.38 12.12
N PRO A 423 -15.03 -37.06 10.97
CA PRO A 423 -13.94 -37.27 10.05
C PRO A 423 -13.45 -35.94 9.47
N LEU A 424 -12.15 -35.86 9.20
CA LEU A 424 -11.50 -34.66 8.66
C LEU A 424 -11.79 -34.53 7.16
N VAL A 425 -12.88 -33.87 6.82
CA VAL A 425 -13.33 -33.69 5.43
C VAL A 425 -13.57 -32.20 5.15
N PHE A 426 -13.10 -31.74 3.99
CA PHE A 426 -13.38 -30.42 3.44
C PHE A 426 -14.04 -30.54 2.07
N GLY A 427 -15.04 -29.70 1.82
CA GLY A 427 -15.61 -29.47 0.50
C GLY A 427 -15.35 -28.03 0.07
N ILE A 428 -15.28 -27.83 -1.25
CA ILE A 428 -15.29 -26.50 -1.86
C ILE A 428 -16.64 -26.36 -2.56
N GLY A 429 -17.38 -25.30 -2.23
CA GLY A 429 -18.64 -24.95 -2.88
C GLY A 429 -18.48 -23.65 -3.65
N ILE A 430 -19.08 -23.57 -4.83
CA ILE A 430 -19.23 -22.32 -5.60
C ILE A 430 -20.67 -21.84 -5.38
N MET A 431 -20.82 -20.59 -4.93
CA MET A 431 -22.12 -19.98 -4.70
C MET A 431 -22.24 -18.72 -5.56
N PHE A 432 -23.34 -18.61 -6.28
CA PHE A 432 -23.67 -17.45 -7.09
C PHE A 432 -24.59 -16.53 -6.30
N ALA A 433 -24.23 -15.26 -6.17
CA ALA A 433 -25.11 -14.25 -5.60
C ALA A 433 -26.01 -13.71 -6.71
N VAL A 434 -27.33 -13.85 -6.55
CA VAL A 434 -28.33 -13.31 -7.48
C VAL A 434 -28.56 -11.84 -7.12
N GLU A 435 -28.53 -10.95 -8.12
CA GLU A 435 -28.81 -9.53 -7.94
C GLU A 435 -30.30 -9.33 -7.59
N LYS A 436 -30.63 -8.24 -6.87
CA LYS A 436 -32.01 -8.04 -6.38
C LYS A 436 -33.03 -7.91 -7.51
N GLU A 437 -32.62 -7.45 -8.68
CA GLU A 437 -33.43 -7.32 -9.90
C GLU A 437 -33.78 -8.69 -10.51
N ASP A 438 -32.94 -9.70 -10.30
CA ASP A 438 -33.15 -11.07 -10.81
C ASP A 438 -33.94 -11.97 -9.84
N LYS A 439 -34.33 -11.47 -8.67
CA LYS A 439 -35.06 -12.26 -7.67
C LYS A 439 -36.43 -12.75 -8.18
N GLU A 440 -37.15 -11.92 -8.92
CA GLU A 440 -38.47 -12.25 -9.44
C GLU A 440 -38.40 -13.42 -10.45
N ASN A 441 -37.34 -13.46 -11.26
CA ASN A 441 -37.10 -14.57 -12.20
C ASN A 441 -36.64 -15.87 -11.52
N HIS A 442 -36.03 -15.80 -10.34
CA HIS A 442 -35.50 -16.97 -9.63
C HIS A 442 -36.49 -17.59 -8.63
N GLU A 443 -37.42 -16.82 -8.07
CA GLU A 443 -38.49 -17.35 -7.21
C GLU A 443 -39.50 -18.22 -7.99
N GLU A 444 -39.62 -18.08 -9.32
CA GLU A 444 -40.43 -18.97 -10.16
C GLU A 444 -39.78 -20.34 -10.45
N ILE A 445 -38.46 -20.45 -10.36
CA ILE A 445 -37.72 -21.68 -10.72
C ILE A 445 -37.75 -22.71 -9.57
N ILE A 446 -37.74 -22.23 -8.31
CA ILE A 446 -37.64 -23.08 -7.12
C ILE A 446 -38.93 -23.90 -6.82
N PRO A 447 -40.17 -23.45 -7.14
CA PRO A 447 -41.38 -24.24 -6.91
C PRO A 447 -41.69 -25.30 -7.99
N GLN A 448 -41.01 -25.30 -9.15
CA GLN A 448 -41.34 -26.22 -10.25
C GLN A 448 -40.49 -27.50 -10.22
N GLU A 449 -39.17 -27.41 -10.00
CA GLU A 449 -38.31 -28.60 -9.97
C GLU A 449 -38.60 -29.52 -8.78
N THR A 450 -39.02 -28.98 -7.62
CA THR A 450 -39.41 -29.81 -6.47
C THR A 450 -40.74 -30.54 -6.66
N LYS A 451 -41.65 -30.02 -7.49
CA LYS A 451 -42.92 -30.68 -7.80
C LYS A 451 -42.76 -31.78 -8.85
N GLU A 452 -41.89 -31.61 -9.84
CA GLU A 452 -41.64 -32.64 -10.86
C GLU A 452 -40.89 -33.85 -10.31
N VAL A 453 -39.96 -33.66 -9.37
CA VAL A 453 -39.25 -34.77 -8.70
C VAL A 453 -40.19 -35.55 -7.78
N GLN A 454 -41.06 -34.86 -7.02
CA GLN A 454 -42.06 -35.51 -6.15
C GLN A 454 -43.20 -36.20 -6.92
N GLN A 455 -43.52 -35.75 -8.14
CA GLN A 455 -44.50 -36.43 -9.00
C GLN A 455 -43.92 -37.67 -9.70
N LYS A 456 -42.62 -37.68 -10.03
CA LYS A 456 -41.97 -38.87 -10.58
C LYS A 456 -41.81 -39.99 -9.55
N GLU A 457 -41.44 -39.67 -8.30
CA GLU A 457 -41.32 -40.67 -7.24
C GLU A 457 -42.67 -41.31 -6.86
N ASN A 458 -43.78 -40.56 -6.94
CA ASN A 458 -45.12 -41.09 -6.67
C ASN A 458 -45.75 -41.87 -7.83
N MET A 459 -45.20 -41.83 -9.04
CA MET A 459 -45.66 -42.65 -10.18
C MET A 459 -44.87 -43.96 -10.33
N GLU A 460 -43.71 -44.07 -9.68
CA GLU A 460 -42.89 -45.29 -9.64
C GLU A 460 -43.05 -46.10 -8.33
N SER A 461 -44.01 -45.71 -7.47
CA SER A 461 -44.36 -46.39 -6.21
C SER A 461 -45.60 -47.28 -6.34
#